data_AF-A0A434SJZ8-F1
#
_entry.id   AF-A0A434SJZ8-F1
#
_cell.length_a   1.000
_cell.length_b   1.000
_cell.length_c   1.000
_cell.angle_alpha   90.00
_cell.angle_beta   90.00
_cell.angle_gamma   90.00
#
_symmetry.space_group_name_H-M   'P 1'
#
loop_
_entity.id
_entity.type
_entity.pdbx_description
1 polymer ?
#
loop_
_entity_poly.entity_id
_entity_poly.type
_entity_poly.pdbx_seq_one_letter_code
_entity_poly.pdbx_strand_id
1 'polypeptide(L)' 'MNMHAPIARQHELPLGERVSLSGAVVGTSRFPGGGVTYLVQFRREDSVVNEWFSLADLGGLAASA' A
#
# COMPACT_ATOMS: atom_id res chain seq x y z
N MET A 1 -32.32 32.52 6.78
CA MET A 1 -31.04 32.19 7.45
C MET A 1 -30.34 31.16 6.59
N ASN A 2 -29.38 31.58 5.76
CA ASN A 2 -28.64 30.67 4.88
C ASN A 2 -27.42 30.15 5.63
N MET A 3 -27.50 28.90 6.10
CA MET A 3 -26.35 28.21 6.70
C MET A 3 -25.47 27.68 5.56
N HIS A 4 -24.38 28.39 5.27
CA HIS A 4 -23.27 27.82 4.50
C HIS A 4 -22.54 26.82 5.39
N ALA A 5 -22.67 25.54 5.11
CA ALA A 5 -21.83 24.51 5.71
C ALA A 5 -20.36 24.77 5.33
N PRO A 6 -19.40 24.61 6.26
CA PRO A 6 -17.99 24.76 5.94
C PRO A 6 -17.57 23.66 4.95
N ILE A 7 -16.98 24.07 3.83
CA ILE A 7 -16.36 23.17 2.86
C ILE A 7 -15.17 22.53 3.57
N ALA A 8 -15.24 21.22 3.82
CA ALA A 8 -14.12 20.45 4.35
C ALA A 8 -12.95 20.61 3.38
N ARG A 9 -11.86 21.26 3.82
CA ARG A 9 -10.66 21.40 3.00
C ARG A 9 -10.07 20.00 2.82
N GLN A 10 -9.97 19.54 1.57
CA GLN A 10 -9.16 18.37 1.23
C GLN A 10 -7.72 18.68 1.67
N HIS A 11 -7.20 17.92 2.62
CA HIS A 11 -5.78 17.97 2.98
C HIS A 11 -5.02 17.23 1.89
N GLU A 12 -4.36 17.99 1.01
CA GLU A 12 -3.40 17.43 0.06
C GLU A 12 -2.09 17.13 0.79
N LEU A 13 -1.48 15.98 0.50
CA LEU A 13 -0.15 15.67 0.98
C LEU A 13 0.88 16.47 0.16
N PRO A 14 1.89 17.10 0.80
CA PRO A 14 2.90 17.85 0.08
C PRO A 14 3.77 16.92 -0.79
N LEU A 15 4.30 17.45 -1.89
CA LEU A 15 5.22 16.71 -2.73
C LEU A 15 6.48 16.31 -1.94
N GLY A 16 6.82 15.03 -1.99
CA GLY A 16 7.96 14.46 -1.26
C GLY A 16 7.63 13.98 0.16
N GLU A 17 6.38 14.09 0.60
CA GLU A 17 5.92 13.49 1.87
C GLU A 17 6.17 11.98 1.85
N ARG A 18 6.69 11.45 2.96
CA ARG A 18 6.89 10.01 3.11
C ARG A 18 5.59 9.36 3.59
N VAL A 19 5.08 8.45 2.79
CA VAL A 19 3.87 7.68 3.11
C VAL A 19 4.26 6.21 3.31
N SER A 20 3.79 5.60 4.40
CA SER A 20 3.94 4.18 4.67
C SER A 20 2.57 3.50 4.72
N LEU A 21 2.44 2.38 4.02
CA LEU A 21 1.28 1.49 4.09
C LEU A 21 1.70 0.16 4.73
N SER A 22 0.84 -0.38 5.59
CA SER A 22 1.08 -1.68 6.23
C SER A 22 0.09 -2.71 5.70
N GLY A 23 0.57 -3.94 5.50
CA GLY A 23 -0.23 -5.05 4.99
C GLY A 23 0.37 -6.38 5.43
N ALA A 24 -0.25 -7.48 4.99
CA ALA A 24 0.21 -8.84 5.25
C ALA A 24 0.37 -9.62 3.95
N VAL A 25 1.40 -10.44 3.85
CA VAL A 25 1.53 -11.41 2.77
C VAL A 25 0.51 -12.51 2.99
N VAL A 26 -0.40 -12.70 2.02
CA VAL A 26 -1.48 -13.70 2.06
C VAL A 26 -1.33 -14.78 0.98
N GLY A 27 -0.32 -14.65 0.11
CA GLY A 27 -0.01 -15.64 -0.91
C GLY A 27 1.34 -15.39 -1.58
N THR A 28 1.83 -16.40 -2.28
CA THR A 28 3.07 -16.32 -3.06
C THR A 28 2.89 -17.01 -4.41
N SER A 29 3.53 -16.47 -5.44
CA SER A 29 3.60 -17.10 -6.77
C SER A 29 5.02 -17.09 -7.29
N ARG A 30 5.32 -17.96 -8.27
CA ARG A 30 6.60 -18.00 -8.97
C ARG A 30 6.35 -17.83 -10.46
N PHE A 31 6.98 -16.83 -11.07
CA PHE A 31 6.94 -16.68 -12.52
C PHE A 31 7.80 -17.74 -13.21
N PRO A 32 7.45 -18.15 -14.44
CA PRO A 32 8.35 -18.89 -15.31
C PRO A 32 9.56 -17.98 -15.61
N GLY A 33 10.68 -18.21 -14.92
CA GLY A 33 11.81 -17.26 -14.86
C GLY A 33 12.43 -17.13 -13.47
N GLY A 34 11.80 -17.70 -12.44
CA GLY A 34 12.40 -17.93 -11.12
C GLY A 34 12.17 -16.84 -10.09
N GLY A 35 11.59 -15.69 -10.48
CA GLY A 35 11.20 -14.63 -9.54
C GLY A 35 10.01 -15.03 -8.68
N VAL A 36 10.12 -14.84 -7.37
CA VAL A 36 9.02 -14.96 -6.41
C VAL A 36 8.27 -13.63 -6.32
N THR A 37 6.95 -13.68 -6.36
CA THR A 37 6.06 -12.56 -6.05
C THR A 37 5.17 -12.87 -4.86
N TYR A 38 4.74 -11.82 -4.17
CA TYR A 38 3.98 -11.88 -2.94
C TYR A 38 2.65 -11.16 -3.13
N LEU A 39 1.53 -11.83 -2.83
CA LEU A 39 0.22 -11.19 -2.75
C LEU A 39 0.11 -10.54 -1.39
N VAL A 40 0.12 -9.21 -1.34
CA VAL A 40 0.00 -8.44 -0.10
C VAL A 40 -1.41 -7.89 0.01
N GLN A 41 -2.04 -8.17 1.15
CA GLN A 41 -3.32 -7.61 1.54
C GLN A 41 -3.12 -6.39 2.44
N PHE A 42 -3.75 -5.26 2.11
CA PHE A 42 -3.74 -4.05 2.94
C PHE A 42 -5.08 -3.34 2.87
N ARG A 43 -5.31 -2.41 3.82
CA ARG A 43 -6.52 -1.59 3.83
C ARG A 43 -6.28 -0.29 3.08
N ARG A 44 -7.20 0.05 2.17
CA ARG A 44 -7.28 1.36 1.53
C ARG A 44 -8.65 1.92 1.87
N GLU A 45 -8.65 2.95 2.72
CA GLU A 45 -9.88 3.53 3.29
C GLU A 45 -10.76 2.41 3.90
N ASP A 46 -11.95 2.20 3.34
CA ASP A 46 -12.91 1.20 3.80
C ASP A 46 -12.85 -0.13 3.04
N SER A 47 -11.88 -0.29 2.15
CA SER A 47 -11.73 -1.47 1.30
C SER A 47 -10.48 -2.28 1.62
N VAL A 48 -10.58 -3.59 1.42
CA VAL A 48 -9.44 -4.51 1.44
C VAL A 48 -8.93 -4.67 0.01
N VAL A 49 -7.64 -4.39 -0.19
CA VAL A 49 -6.96 -4.49 -1.48
C VAL A 49 -5.96 -5.62 -1.40
N ASN A 50 -5.84 -6.40 -2.48
CA ASN A 50 -4.81 -7.42 -2.65
C ASN A 50 -4.00 -7.10 -3.90
N GLU A 51 -2.69 -6.97 -3.77
CA GLU A 51 -1.81 -6.59 -4.88
C GLU A 51 -0.50 -7.39 -4.85
N TRP A 52 0.04 -7.66 -6.04
CA TRP A 52 1.27 -8.46 -6.19
C TRP A 52 2.51 -7.58 -6.18
N PHE A 53 3.46 -7.91 -5.31
CA PHE A 53 4.74 -7.22 -5.16
C PHE A 53 5.90 -8.18 -5.40
N SER A 54 6.98 -7.67 -5.98
CA SER A 54 8.28 -8.35 -5.96
C SER A 54 8.98 -8.12 -4.61
N LEU A 55 10.05 -8.88 -4.34
CA LEU A 55 10.86 -8.65 -3.14
C LEU A 55 11.49 -7.24 -3.11
N ALA A 56 11.85 -6.70 -4.28
CA ALA A 56 12.46 -5.38 -4.38
C ALA A 56 11.46 -4.26 -4.00
N ASP A 57 10.18 -4.43 -4.36
CA ASP A 57 9.12 -3.46 -4.02
C ASP A 57 8.86 -3.40 -2.51
N LEU A 58 9.05 -4.53 -1.82
CA LEU A 58 8.90 -4.61 -0.36
C LEU A 58 10.11 -4.05 0.41
N GLY A 59 10.94 -3.26 -0.26
CA GLY A 59 12.11 -2.61 0.33
C GLY A 59 13.30 -3.55 0.52
N GLY A 60 13.28 -4.74 -0.12
CA GLY A 60 14.30 -5.76 0.01
C GLY A 60 14.54 -6.09 1.47
N LEU A 61 13.72 -6.98 2.05
CA LEU A 61 13.97 -7.52 3.39
C LEU A 61 15.45 -7.96 3.47
N ALA A 62 16.30 -7.11 4.04
CA ALA A 62 17.57 -7.55 4.58
C ALA A 62 17.16 -8.55 5.65
N ALA A 63 17.20 -9.82 5.29
CA ALA A 63 16.86 -10.93 6.15
C ALA A 63 17.69 -10.77 7.44
N SER A 64 17.05 -10.21 8.45
CA SER A 64 17.52 -10.26 9.83
C SER A 64 16.77 -11.42 10.44
N ALA A 65 17.19 -12.63 10.07
CA ALA A 65 16.84 -13.90 10.70
C ALA A 65 17.86 -14.96 10.29
#